data_AF-A0A2V7RLQ3-F1
#
_entry.id   AF-A0A2V7RLQ3-F1
#
_cell.length_a   1.000
_cell.length_b   1.000
_cell.length_c   1.000
_cell.angle_alpha   90.00
_cell.angle_beta   90.00
_cell.angle_gamma   90.00
#
_symmetry.space_group_name_H-M   'P 1'
#
loop_
_entity.id
_entity.type
_entity.pdbx_description
1 polymer ?
#
loop_
_entity_poly.entity_id
_entity_poly.type
_entity_poly.pdbx_seq_one_letter_code
_entity_poly.pdbx_strand_id
1 'polypeptide(L)'
;MHGWDRSEVLILAKIQADADDADEAKDVAAGITIDVDGGRIRADGPSTRRHQSWSVSYEVWTPRRTDLRVSTHNGGISIDDIEARLDLGAVNGGIALQRVAGDVHGE
;
A
#
# COMPACT_ATOMS: atom_id res chain seq x y z
N MET A 1 6.89 -4.46 -1.16
CA MET A 1 7.22 -3.66 -2.36
C MET A 1 8.62 -4.02 -2.78
N HIS A 2 8.79 -4.26 -4.07
CA HIS A 2 9.95 -4.98 -4.60
C HIS A 2 10.57 -4.20 -5.75
N GLY A 3 11.89 -4.08 -5.75
CA GLY A 3 12.63 -3.68 -6.94
C GLY A 3 12.81 -4.85 -7.90
N TRP A 4 12.67 -4.59 -9.21
CA TRP A 4 12.89 -5.60 -10.25
C TRP A 4 13.57 -5.04 -11.50
N ASP A 5 14.02 -5.93 -12.37
CA ASP A 5 14.80 -5.60 -13.57
C ASP A 5 13.92 -5.39 -14.83
N ARG A 6 12.68 -4.95 -14.63
CA ARG A 6 11.76 -4.57 -15.72
C ARG A 6 11.55 -3.06 -15.72
N SER A 7 11.24 -2.50 -16.88
CA SER A 7 10.93 -1.08 -17.06
C SER A 7 9.44 -0.76 -16.86
N GLU A 8 8.68 -1.64 -16.21
CA GLU A 8 7.26 -1.49 -15.94
C GLU A 8 6.99 -1.50 -14.44
N VAL A 9 5.85 -0.96 -14.03
CA VAL A 9 5.36 -1.03 -12.64
C VAL A 9 4.18 -1.98 -12.62
N LEU A 10 4.21 -2.95 -11.70
CA LEU A 10 3.09 -3.84 -11.42
C LEU A 10 2.55 -3.57 -10.03
N ILE A 11 1.23 -3.44 -9.94
CA ILE A 11 0.53 -3.22 -8.67
C ILE A 11 -0.52 -4.32 -8.54
N LEU A 12 -0.44 -5.08 -7.45
CA LEU A 12 -1.49 -5.99 -7.02
C LEU A 12 -2.14 -5.40 -5.77
N ALA A 13 -3.45 -5.19 -5.83
CA ALA A 13 -4.24 -4.76 -4.69
C ALA A 13 -5.10 -5.92 -4.19
N LYS A 14 -5.03 -6.19 -2.90
CA LYS A 14 -5.95 -7.09 -2.20
C LYS A 14 -6.89 -6.25 -1.35
N ILE A 15 -8.17 -6.28 -1.70
CA ILE A 15 -9.24 -5.64 -0.95
C ILE A 15 -9.86 -6.68 0.00
N GLN A 16 -10.05 -6.31 1.25
CA GLN A 16 -10.77 -7.12 2.23
C GLN A 16 -11.77 -6.24 2.99
N ALA A 17 -13.00 -6.73 3.13
CA ALA A 17 -14.04 -6.14 3.95
C ALA A 17 -14.61 -7.21 4.88
N ASP A 18 -14.89 -6.81 6.11
CA ASP A 18 -15.41 -7.65 7.17
C ASP A 18 -16.67 -6.99 7.75
N ALA A 19 -17.71 -7.79 7.99
CA ALA A 19 -18.99 -7.38 8.57
C ALA A 19 -19.67 -8.58 9.25
N ASP A 20 -20.82 -8.37 9.89
CA ASP A 20 -21.58 -9.42 10.58
C ASP A 20 -22.16 -10.47 9.62
N ASP A 21 -22.41 -10.09 8.36
CA ASP A 21 -22.81 -11.00 7.28
C ASP A 21 -22.15 -10.67 5.94
N ALA A 22 -22.25 -11.62 5.01
CA ALA A 22 -21.57 -11.55 3.72
C ALA A 22 -22.15 -10.50 2.77
N ASP A 23 -23.41 -10.12 2.89
CA ASP A 23 -24.00 -9.12 2.01
C ASP A 23 -23.62 -7.71 2.49
N GLU A 24 -23.61 -7.47 3.81
CA GLU A 24 -23.03 -6.23 4.36
C GLU A 24 -21.54 -6.08 4.02
N ALA A 25 -20.76 -7.16 4.10
CA ALA A 25 -19.34 -7.13 3.73
C ALA A 25 -19.14 -6.77 2.25
N LYS A 26 -20.02 -7.26 1.36
CA LYS A 26 -20.00 -6.89 -0.07
C LYS A 26 -20.35 -5.42 -0.28
N ASP A 27 -21.33 -4.89 0.46
CA ASP A 27 -21.69 -3.47 0.38
C ASP A 27 -20.55 -2.56 0.83
N VAL A 28 -19.85 -2.94 1.91
CA VAL A 28 -18.62 -2.24 2.34
C VAL A 28 -17.57 -2.31 1.24
N ALA A 29 -17.31 -3.51 0.70
CA ALA A 29 -16.31 -3.70 -0.36
C ALA A 29 -16.62 -2.90 -1.64
N ALA A 30 -17.89 -2.82 -2.03
CA ALA A 30 -18.34 -2.08 -3.20
C ALA A 30 -18.13 -0.56 -3.07
N GLY A 31 -18.04 -0.04 -1.85
CA GLY A 31 -17.73 1.36 -1.59
C GLY A 31 -16.24 1.69 -1.61
N ILE A 32 -15.35 0.68 -1.70
CA ILE A 32 -13.89 0.90 -1.67
C ILE A 32 -13.41 1.35 -3.04
N THR A 33 -12.71 2.46 -3.10
CA THR A 33 -12.08 2.98 -4.32
C THR A 33 -10.57 2.96 -4.21
N ILE A 34 -9.90 2.72 -5.33
CA ILE A 34 -8.44 2.84 -5.45
C ILE A 34 -8.16 3.83 -6.57
N ASP A 35 -7.59 4.97 -6.20
CA ASP A 35 -7.18 6.01 -7.12
C ASP A 35 -5.68 5.89 -7.40
N VAL A 36 -5.34 5.89 -8.69
CA VAL A 36 -3.95 5.91 -9.18
C VAL A 36 -3.78 7.13 -10.07
N ASP A 37 -3.10 8.14 -9.56
CA ASP A 37 -2.88 9.41 -10.28
C ASP A 37 -1.46 9.91 -10.06
N GLY A 38 -0.77 10.31 -11.13
CA GLY A 38 0.54 10.97 -11.06
C GLY A 38 1.62 10.22 -10.26
N GLY A 39 1.57 8.89 -10.18
CA GLY A 39 2.49 8.08 -9.37
C GLY A 39 2.10 7.94 -7.89
N ARG A 40 0.91 8.40 -7.51
CA ARG A 40 0.30 8.20 -6.19
C ARG A 40 -0.77 7.12 -6.26
N ILE A 41 -0.76 6.20 -5.31
CA ILE A 41 -1.80 5.19 -5.10
C ILE A 41 -2.49 5.50 -3.77
N ARG A 42 -3.82 5.59 -3.77
CA ARG A 42 -4.62 5.82 -2.55
C ARG A 42 -5.85 4.92 -2.56
N ALA A 43 -6.14 4.29 -1.43
CA ALA A 43 -7.45 3.69 -1.17
C ALA A 43 -8.31 4.65 -0.36
N ASP A 44 -9.59 4.71 -0.69
CA ASP A 44 -10.65 5.34 0.09
C ASP A 44 -11.85 4.39 0.19
N GLY A 45 -12.78 4.64 1.10
CA GLY A 45 -13.87 3.70 1.35
C GLY A 45 -14.95 4.25 2.27
N PRO A 46 -16.06 3.52 2.41
CA PRO A 46 -17.22 4.00 3.15
C PRO A 46 -16.90 4.11 4.65
N SER A 47 -17.62 5.01 5.33
CA SER A 47 -17.61 5.04 6.80
C SER A 47 -18.14 3.70 7.34
N THR A 48 -17.35 3.04 8.18
CA THR A 48 -17.75 1.77 8.79
C THR A 48 -18.55 1.98 10.07
N ARG A 49 -19.50 1.07 10.33
CA ARG A 49 -20.22 1.00 11.61
C ARG A 49 -19.56 0.00 12.56
N ARG A 50 -20.17 -0.24 13.73
CA ARG A 50 -19.71 -1.25 14.69
C ARG A 50 -19.65 -2.62 14.00
N HIS A 51 -18.57 -3.36 14.23
CA HIS A 51 -18.28 -4.67 13.61
C HIS A 51 -18.07 -4.67 12.09
N GLN A 52 -17.87 -3.50 11.48
CA GLN A 52 -17.45 -3.39 10.09
C GLN A 52 -16.01 -2.87 10.01
N SER A 53 -15.22 -3.46 9.13
CA SER A 53 -13.88 -2.97 8.80
C SER A 53 -13.53 -3.27 7.36
N TRP A 54 -12.59 -2.52 6.81
CA TRP A 54 -12.00 -2.84 5.53
C TRP A 54 -10.52 -2.49 5.51
N SER A 55 -9.80 -3.11 4.59
CA SER A 55 -8.39 -2.84 4.33
C SER A 55 -8.07 -3.04 2.86
N VAL A 56 -7.05 -2.32 2.39
CA VAL A 56 -6.43 -2.56 1.09
C VAL A 56 -4.95 -2.79 1.31
N SER A 57 -4.46 -3.94 0.89
CA SER A 57 -3.05 -4.28 0.89
C SER A 57 -2.50 -4.19 -0.52
N TYR A 58 -1.31 -3.59 -0.67
CA TYR A 58 -0.65 -3.45 -1.95
C TYR A 58 0.64 -4.27 -1.99
N GLU A 59 0.83 -5.00 -3.08
CA GLU A 59 2.12 -5.54 -3.47
C GLU A 59 2.53 -4.88 -4.78
N VAL A 60 3.67 -4.18 -4.74
CA VAL A 60 4.12 -3.34 -5.86
C VAL A 60 5.49 -3.80 -6.29
N TRP A 61 5.68 -3.98 -7.59
CA TRP A 61 6.98 -4.16 -8.21
C TRP A 61 7.29 -2.94 -9.08
N THR A 62 8.50 -2.41 -8.93
CA THR A 62 8.96 -1.20 -9.62
C THR A 62 10.38 -1.41 -10.14
N PRO A 63 10.80 -0.73 -11.22
CA PRO A 63 12.22 -0.68 -11.58
C PRO A 63 13.06 -0.30 -10.35
N ARG A 64 14.21 -0.95 -10.17
CA ARG A 64 15.05 -0.76 -8.96
C ARG A 64 15.45 0.70 -8.73
N ARG A 65 15.58 1.50 -9.78
CA ARG A 65 16.03 2.91 -9.75
C ARG A 65 14.87 3.89 -9.92
N THR A 66 13.78 3.64 -9.20
CA THR A 66 12.61 4.53 -9.15
C THR A 66 12.54 5.14 -7.76
N ASP A 67 12.51 6.46 -7.66
CA ASP A 67 12.29 7.15 -6.38
C ASP A 67 10.88 6.89 -5.86
N LEU A 68 10.74 6.61 -4.56
CA LEU A 68 9.47 6.20 -3.95
C LEU A 68 9.12 7.08 -2.77
N ARG A 69 7.84 7.41 -2.67
CA ARG A 69 7.23 7.95 -1.45
C ARG A 69 6.07 7.07 -1.04
N VAL A 70 6.15 6.50 0.16
CA VAL A 70 5.16 5.54 0.67
C VAL A 70 4.71 5.98 2.06
N SER A 71 3.40 6.14 2.24
CA SER A 71 2.82 6.50 3.54
C SER A 71 1.63 5.63 3.87
N THR A 72 1.55 5.13 5.10
CA THR A 72 0.40 4.38 5.61
C THR A 72 0.00 4.85 7.01
N HIS A 73 -1.31 4.87 7.28
CA HIS A 73 -1.81 5.19 8.63
C HIS A 73 -1.93 3.94 9.50
N ASN A 74 -2.38 2.82 8.94
CA ASN A 74 -2.53 1.56 9.66
C ASN A 74 -2.02 0.43 8.76
N GLY A 75 -0.93 -0.22 9.15
CA GLY A 75 -0.27 -1.27 8.37
C GLY A 75 1.23 -1.07 8.24
N GLY A 76 1.97 -2.15 8.00
CA GLY A 76 3.41 -2.08 7.81
C GLY A 76 3.82 -1.70 6.39
N ILE A 77 5.00 -1.09 6.26
CA ILE A 77 5.67 -0.89 4.97
C ILE A 77 6.83 -1.89 4.91
N SER A 78 6.85 -2.73 3.87
CA SER A 78 8.00 -3.59 3.58
C SER A 78 8.54 -3.26 2.19
N ILE A 79 9.83 -2.94 2.12
CA ILE A 79 10.52 -2.62 0.86
C ILE A 79 11.78 -3.47 0.75
N ASP A 80 11.96 -4.05 -0.43
CA ASP A 80 13.19 -4.74 -0.77
C ASP A 80 13.67 -4.43 -2.19
N ASP A 81 14.99 -4.60 -2.38
CA ASP A 81 15.62 -4.64 -3.70
C ASP A 81 15.60 -3.32 -4.49
N ILE A 82 15.45 -2.18 -3.81
CA ILE A 82 15.43 -0.82 -4.39
C ILE A 82 16.77 -0.09 -4.25
N GLU A 83 17.18 0.61 -5.30
CA GLU A 83 18.40 1.41 -5.42
C GLU A 83 18.04 2.87 -5.82
N ALA A 84 17.35 3.60 -4.94
CA ALA A 84 16.80 4.93 -5.25
C ALA A 84 16.52 5.74 -3.97
N ARG A 85 15.96 6.95 -4.10
CA ARG A 85 15.49 7.72 -2.94
C ARG A 85 14.18 7.12 -2.39
N LEU A 86 14.11 6.94 -1.08
CA LEU A 86 12.91 6.49 -0.37
C LEU A 86 12.47 7.52 0.70
N ASP A 87 11.22 7.96 0.60
CA ASP A 87 10.52 8.74 1.65
C ASP A 87 9.39 7.86 2.25
N LEU A 88 9.54 7.41 3.50
CA LEU A 88 8.64 6.43 4.11
C LEU A 88 7.97 6.98 5.37
N GLY A 89 6.68 6.71 5.58
CA GLY A 89 5.98 7.07 6.80
C GLY A 89 4.92 6.06 7.22
N ALA A 90 4.98 5.56 8.45
CA ALA A 90 3.98 4.63 8.99
C ALA A 90 3.49 5.09 10.36
N VAL A 91 2.21 5.50 10.46
CA VAL A 91 1.66 6.00 11.74
C VAL A 91 1.46 4.85 12.74
N ASN A 92 0.68 3.84 12.35
CA ASN A 92 0.42 2.64 13.15
C ASN A 92 0.88 1.40 12.39
N GLY A 93 2.20 1.18 12.37
CA GLY A 93 2.83 0.06 11.69
C GLY A 93 4.35 0.11 11.81
N GLY A 94 5.02 -0.93 11.31
CA GLY A 94 6.48 -0.97 11.22
C GLY A 94 6.96 -0.72 9.80
N ILE A 95 8.18 -0.21 9.67
CA ILE A 95 8.90 -0.12 8.39
C ILE A 95 10.00 -1.19 8.39
N ALA A 96 10.00 -2.06 7.38
CA ALA A 96 11.02 -3.10 7.18
C ALA A 96 11.71 -2.91 5.83
N LEU A 97 13.04 -2.84 5.84
CA LEU A 97 13.87 -2.61 4.66
C LEU A 97 14.88 -3.74 4.48
N GLN A 98 15.02 -4.25 3.25
CA GLN A 98 15.97 -5.31 2.94
C GLN A 98 16.63 -5.09 1.58
N ARG A 99 17.97 -5.12 1.49
CA ARG A 99 18.69 -4.86 0.22
C ARG A 99 18.29 -3.54 -0.44
N VAL A 100 18.24 -2.46 0.36
CA VAL A 100 17.97 -1.11 -0.12
C VAL A 100 19.28 -0.33 -0.18
N ALA A 101 19.47 0.46 -1.23
CA ALA A 101 20.59 1.38 -1.38
C ALA A 101 20.09 2.75 -1.89
N GLY A 102 20.78 3.83 -1.52
CA GLY A 102 20.38 5.20 -1.88
C GLY A 102 20.14 6.07 -0.66
N ASP A 103 19.36 7.14 -0.85
CA ASP A 103 18.98 8.07 0.22
C ASP A 103 17.63 7.65 0.82
N VAL A 104 17.62 7.33 2.11
CA VAL A 104 16.46 6.72 2.78
C VAL A 104 16.07 7.55 3.99
N HIS A 105 14.86 8.08 3.98
CA HIS A 105 14.23 8.81 5.07
C HIS A 105 12.97 8.05 5.53
N GLY A 106 12.83 7.87 6.84
CA GLY A 106 11.70 7.17 7.42
C GLY A 106 11.27 7.79 8.76
N GLU A 107 9.96 7.93 8.96
CA GLU A 107 9.33 8.40 10.21
C GLU A 107 8.23 7.47 10.72
#